data_AF-A0A8H6PTW6-F1
#
_entry.id   AF-A0A8H6PTW6-F1
#
_cell.length_a   1.000
_cell.length_b   1.000
_cell.length_c   1.000
_cell.angle_alpha   90.00
_cell.angle_beta   90.00
_cell.angle_gamma   90.00
#
_symmetry.space_group_name_H-M   'P 1'
#
loop_
_entity.id
_entity.type
_entity.pdbx_description
1 polymer ?
#
loop_
_entity_poly.entity_id
_entity_poly.type
_entity_poly.pdbx_seq_one_letter_code
_entity_poly.pdbx_strand_id
1 'polypeptide(L)'
;MIPPCDPVILENNPQFGKLYQHLTNNLLNADGSTRANDEQPARKAVLEELRRCRVRSASKKIKQQTLQQLAFDADSGLPDDYRDPLAVITLYLESSPSRLDLEDGADHESAHSHALSLLASDIDAFYSIIPALVIPLSNALSSALEDLRAIANAGKSPDCEASAPAMPHTSPLPTRARVRTSRNQSKAKPQAPLASQLRERLQNLRQIQLSRIPAARARMAITAAKVLETRAEILKHTVVLLERVKHGALSRATKAKAEHLALVAQGVEAKLSIMKLDTAATLYTPEVVAALDRYRQHLRETRERLEEKQGKVLEGLKAYEGVDSEAHEPSARNEKEHFESGPMREIARRAHVKIRSLNMADEALSIYDEIEIEDMTFDPNLQIYHYPCPCGDRFEIAIDDLRDGEDIAVCPSCSLMIRVIFEVSDLPKDDNQPAAGAVSVQA
;
A
#
# COMPACT_ATOMS: atom_id res chain seq x y z
N MET A 1 -38.83 -31.38 23.76
CA MET A 1 -38.81 -32.52 24.72
C MET A 1 -40.14 -32.56 25.41
N ILE A 2 -40.85 -33.70 25.35
CA ILE A 2 -42.10 -33.89 26.09
C ILE A 2 -41.71 -33.94 27.59
N PRO A 3 -42.24 -33.05 28.45
CA PRO A 3 -41.89 -33.06 29.85
C PRO A 3 -42.33 -34.39 30.48
N PRO A 4 -41.46 -35.07 31.25
CA PRO A 4 -41.81 -36.32 31.89
C PRO A 4 -42.98 -36.07 32.86
N CYS A 5 -44.08 -36.82 32.69
CA CYS A 5 -45.21 -36.79 33.61
C CYS A 5 -44.95 -37.63 34.85
N ASP A 6 -45.37 -37.12 36.01
CA ASP A 6 -45.28 -37.80 37.29
C ASP A 6 -46.14 -39.08 37.28
N PRO A 7 -45.59 -40.26 37.64
CA PRO A 7 -46.34 -41.53 37.63
C PRO A 7 -47.64 -41.48 38.46
N VAL A 8 -47.68 -40.69 39.54
CA VAL A 8 -48.87 -40.54 40.40
C VAL A 8 -50.06 -39.94 39.64
N ILE A 9 -49.80 -39.06 38.66
CA ILE A 9 -50.85 -38.43 37.84
C ILE A 9 -51.41 -39.42 36.80
N LEU A 10 -50.55 -40.31 36.30
CA LEU A 10 -50.93 -41.36 35.34
C LEU A 10 -51.75 -42.47 36.01
N GLU A 11 -51.48 -42.77 37.27
CA GLU A 11 -52.23 -43.72 38.09
C GLU A 11 -53.62 -43.19 38.49
N ASN A 12 -53.70 -41.91 38.90
CA ASN A 12 -54.97 -41.28 39.30
C ASN A 12 -55.94 -41.01 38.14
N ASN A 13 -55.44 -40.91 36.90
CA ASN A 13 -56.25 -40.66 35.71
C ASN A 13 -55.94 -41.66 34.59
N PRO A 14 -56.54 -42.88 34.61
CA PRO A 14 -56.18 -43.95 33.68
C PRO A 14 -56.52 -43.64 32.21
N GLN A 15 -57.51 -42.77 31.95
CA GLN A 15 -57.80 -42.29 30.60
C GLN A 15 -56.70 -41.37 30.06
N PHE A 16 -56.17 -40.49 30.90
CA PHE A 16 -55.04 -39.62 30.57
C PHE A 16 -53.75 -40.43 30.38
N GLY A 17 -53.53 -41.45 31.22
CA GLY A 17 -52.39 -42.37 31.06
C GLY A 17 -52.36 -43.10 29.71
N LYS A 18 -53.52 -43.60 29.26
CA LYS A 18 -53.65 -44.22 27.92
C LYS A 18 -53.40 -43.23 26.79
N LEU A 19 -53.93 -42.00 26.90
CA LEU A 19 -53.70 -40.93 25.92
C LEU A 19 -52.22 -40.56 25.85
N TYR A 20 -51.58 -40.37 27.01
CA TYR A 20 -50.17 -40.01 27.10
C TYR A 20 -49.28 -41.10 26.48
N GLN A 21 -49.52 -42.38 26.81
CA GLN A 21 -48.82 -43.50 26.20
C GLN A 21 -49.04 -43.58 24.68
N HIS A 22 -50.27 -43.36 24.21
CA HIS A 22 -50.57 -43.35 22.79
C HIS A 22 -49.85 -42.19 22.05
N LEU A 23 -49.83 -41.00 22.67
CA LEU A 23 -49.13 -39.84 22.13
C LEU A 23 -47.61 -40.04 22.09
N THR A 24 -47.00 -40.56 23.16
CA THR A 24 -45.54 -40.75 23.22
C THR A 24 -45.06 -41.94 22.40
N ASN A 25 -45.86 -43.01 22.28
CA ASN A 25 -45.42 -44.24 21.63
C ASN A 25 -45.77 -44.29 20.15
N ASN A 26 -46.88 -43.69 19.72
CA ASN A 26 -47.37 -43.82 18.34
C ASN A 26 -47.28 -42.52 17.54
N LEU A 27 -47.56 -41.36 18.16
CA LEU A 27 -47.76 -40.11 17.42
C LEU A 27 -46.57 -39.15 17.47
N LEU A 28 -45.84 -39.08 18.59
CA LEU A 28 -44.79 -38.10 18.83
C LEU A 28 -43.41 -38.73 19.07
N ASN A 29 -42.36 -38.02 18.67
CA ASN A 29 -40.97 -38.29 19.01
C ASN A 29 -40.61 -37.68 20.37
N ALA A 30 -39.46 -38.06 20.93
CA ALA A 30 -38.99 -37.57 22.23
C ALA A 30 -38.79 -36.04 22.28
N ASP A 31 -38.54 -35.41 21.14
CA ASP A 31 -38.43 -33.95 20.98
C ASP A 31 -39.80 -33.25 20.88
N GLY A 32 -40.88 -33.99 20.65
CA GLY A 32 -42.25 -33.50 20.49
C GLY A 32 -42.70 -33.32 19.04
N SER A 33 -41.91 -33.75 18.05
CA SER A 33 -42.33 -33.74 16.64
C SER A 33 -43.27 -34.92 16.33
N THR A 34 -44.15 -34.75 15.33
CA THR A 34 -45.09 -35.80 14.88
C THR A 34 -44.42 -36.83 13.97
N ARG A 35 -44.54 -38.11 14.29
CA ARG A 35 -43.99 -39.24 13.51
C ARG A 35 -44.61 -39.38 12.12
N ALA A 36 -45.90 -39.09 11.97
CA ALA A 36 -46.61 -39.17 10.68
C ALA A 36 -46.00 -38.26 9.60
N ASN A 37 -45.41 -37.14 10.00
CA ASN A 37 -44.72 -36.25 9.07
C ASN A 37 -43.36 -36.82 8.66
N ASP A 38 -42.64 -37.48 9.58
CA ASP A 38 -41.30 -38.02 9.32
C ASP A 38 -41.34 -39.23 8.37
N GLU A 39 -42.48 -39.90 8.22
CA GLU A 39 -42.70 -40.98 7.25
C GLU A 39 -42.89 -40.48 5.82
N GLN A 40 -43.24 -39.21 5.61
CA GLN A 40 -43.48 -38.64 4.29
C GLN A 40 -42.16 -38.55 3.48
N PRO A 41 -42.10 -39.13 2.26
CA PRO A 41 -40.88 -39.17 1.46
C PRO A 41 -40.39 -37.76 1.06
N ALA A 42 -41.31 -36.83 0.79
CA ALA A 42 -40.99 -35.43 0.48
C ALA A 42 -40.27 -34.73 1.65
N ARG A 43 -40.71 -34.95 2.89
CA ARG A 43 -40.07 -34.37 4.07
C ARG A 43 -38.72 -35.01 4.37
N LYS A 44 -38.57 -36.32 4.17
CA LYS A 44 -37.28 -37.01 4.28
C LYS A 44 -36.25 -36.41 3.31
N ALA A 45 -36.64 -36.19 2.05
CA ALA A 45 -35.78 -35.56 1.05
C ALA A 45 -35.33 -34.15 1.48
N VAL A 46 -36.24 -33.33 1.99
CA VAL A 46 -35.92 -31.98 2.51
C VAL A 46 -35.01 -32.04 3.74
N LEU A 47 -35.22 -32.99 4.66
CA LEU A 47 -34.36 -33.16 5.83
C LEU A 47 -32.94 -33.62 5.45
N GLU A 48 -32.82 -34.50 4.46
CA GLU A 48 -31.52 -34.89 3.90
C GLU A 48 -30.82 -33.72 3.22
N GLU A 49 -31.55 -32.88 2.48
CA GLU A 49 -31.03 -31.64 1.90
C GLU A 49 -30.57 -30.66 2.96
N LEU A 50 -31.39 -30.41 3.97
CA LEU A 50 -31.04 -29.57 5.11
C LEU A 50 -29.81 -30.13 5.85
N ARG A 51 -29.71 -31.44 6.02
CA ARG A 51 -28.53 -32.09 6.62
C ARG A 51 -27.30 -31.87 5.75
N ARG A 52 -27.40 -32.03 4.42
CA ARG A 52 -26.32 -31.72 3.47
C ARG A 52 -25.88 -30.26 3.58
N CYS A 53 -26.81 -29.31 3.63
CA CYS A 53 -26.50 -27.89 3.80
C CYS A 53 -25.83 -27.60 5.16
N ARG A 54 -26.33 -28.19 6.25
CA ARG A 54 -25.72 -28.05 7.58
C ARG A 54 -24.30 -28.60 7.62
N VAL A 55 -24.07 -29.78 7.06
CA VAL A 55 -22.73 -30.38 6.98
C VAL A 55 -21.80 -29.51 6.14
N ARG A 56 -22.26 -29.01 4.99
CA ARG A 56 -21.48 -28.09 4.15
C ARG A 56 -21.11 -26.80 4.90
N SER A 57 -22.08 -26.18 5.55
CA SER A 57 -21.86 -24.96 6.35
C SER A 57 -20.90 -25.20 7.52
N ALA A 58 -21.09 -26.29 8.27
CA ALA A 58 -20.20 -26.67 9.36
C ALA A 58 -18.78 -26.96 8.85
N SER A 59 -18.63 -27.70 7.75
CA SER A 59 -17.33 -27.99 7.15
C SER A 59 -16.62 -26.72 6.69
N LYS A 60 -17.34 -25.77 6.07
CA LYS A 60 -16.80 -24.46 5.68
C LYS A 60 -16.29 -23.69 6.91
N LYS A 61 -17.09 -23.61 7.97
CA LYS A 61 -16.71 -22.92 9.21
C LYS A 61 -15.50 -23.55 9.89
N ILE A 62 -15.45 -24.89 9.97
CA ILE A 62 -14.31 -25.62 10.54
C ILE A 62 -13.04 -25.30 9.74
N LYS A 63 -13.10 -25.40 8.41
CA LYS A 63 -11.95 -25.07 7.55
C LYS A 63 -11.48 -23.63 7.75
N GLN A 64 -12.40 -22.68 7.79
CA GLN A 64 -12.09 -21.26 8.00
C GLN A 64 -11.44 -21.01 9.36
N GLN A 65 -11.97 -21.60 10.43
CA GLN A 65 -11.42 -21.47 11.78
C GLN A 65 -10.04 -22.12 11.90
N THR A 66 -9.84 -23.29 11.30
CA THR A 66 -8.52 -23.93 11.30
C THR A 66 -7.51 -23.14 10.47
N LEU A 67 -7.90 -22.58 9.32
CA LEU A 67 -7.04 -21.67 8.55
C LEU A 67 -6.67 -20.43 9.35
N GLN A 68 -7.60 -19.86 10.12
CA GLN A 68 -7.33 -18.73 11.01
C GLN A 68 -6.31 -19.08 12.10
N GLN A 69 -6.48 -20.22 12.76
CA GLN A 69 -5.50 -20.71 13.74
C GLN A 69 -4.12 -20.87 13.09
N LEU A 70 -4.06 -21.50 11.92
CA LEU A 70 -2.80 -21.67 11.18
C LEU A 70 -2.20 -20.35 10.66
N ALA A 71 -3.01 -19.31 10.44
CA ALA A 71 -2.54 -18.00 10.02
C ALA A 71 -1.92 -17.21 11.18
N PHE A 72 -2.56 -17.24 12.36
CA PHE A 72 -2.20 -16.35 13.47
C PHE A 72 -1.46 -17.03 14.64
N ASP A 73 -1.45 -18.36 14.75
CA ASP A 73 -0.73 -19.05 15.84
C ASP A 73 0.73 -19.29 15.47
N ALA A 74 1.68 -18.66 16.18
CA ALA A 74 3.11 -18.79 15.92
C ALA A 74 3.62 -20.25 15.94
N ASP A 75 2.99 -21.12 16.73
CA ASP A 75 3.39 -22.52 16.92
C ASP A 75 2.78 -23.50 15.90
N SER A 76 2.12 -23.01 14.85
CA SER A 76 1.39 -23.85 13.88
C SER A 76 2.27 -24.72 12.97
N GLY A 77 3.60 -24.54 13.03
CA GLY A 77 4.57 -25.30 12.22
C GLY A 77 4.63 -24.87 10.75
N LEU A 78 4.00 -23.74 10.39
CA LEU A 78 4.07 -23.14 9.06
C LEU A 78 5.22 -22.11 9.00
N PRO A 79 6.11 -22.18 7.99
CA PRO A 79 7.13 -21.15 7.76
C PRO A 79 6.54 -19.75 7.64
N ASP A 80 7.26 -18.75 8.15
CA ASP A 80 6.79 -17.36 8.24
C ASP A 80 6.45 -16.76 6.87
N ASP A 81 7.17 -17.15 5.82
CA ASP A 81 6.97 -16.69 4.43
C ASP A 81 5.55 -16.99 3.88
N TYR A 82 4.85 -17.96 4.45
CA TYR A 82 3.51 -18.37 4.01
C TYR A 82 2.38 -17.80 4.87
N ARG A 83 2.70 -17.06 5.93
CA ARG A 83 1.73 -16.50 6.86
C ARG A 83 0.97 -15.33 6.27
N ASP A 84 1.66 -14.46 5.55
CA ASP A 84 1.07 -13.22 5.04
C ASP A 84 -0.02 -13.47 3.98
N PRO A 85 0.21 -14.28 2.92
CA PRO A 85 -0.84 -14.59 1.95
C PRO A 85 -2.02 -15.35 2.59
N LEU A 86 -1.71 -16.22 3.56
CA LEU A 86 -2.72 -16.99 4.30
C LEU A 86 -3.59 -16.08 5.19
N ALA A 87 -2.99 -15.11 5.87
CA ALA A 87 -3.70 -14.15 6.71
C ALA A 87 -4.60 -13.23 5.88
N VAL A 88 -4.11 -12.70 4.76
CA VAL A 88 -4.87 -11.85 3.83
C VAL A 88 -6.13 -12.57 3.33
N ILE A 89 -5.99 -13.82 2.89
CA ILE A 89 -7.13 -14.60 2.39
C ILE A 89 -8.08 -14.99 3.51
N THR A 90 -7.58 -15.31 4.70
CA THR A 90 -8.44 -15.63 5.84
C THR A 90 -9.31 -14.42 6.22
N LEU A 91 -8.72 -13.22 6.26
CA LEU A 91 -9.44 -11.97 6.51
C LEU A 91 -10.46 -11.65 5.39
N TYR A 92 -10.13 -11.94 4.14
CA TYR A 92 -11.06 -11.81 3.03
C TYR A 92 -12.27 -12.76 3.15
N LEU A 93 -12.02 -14.02 3.52
CA LEU A 93 -13.08 -15.02 3.74
C LEU A 93 -13.96 -14.70 4.96
N GLU A 94 -13.41 -14.04 5.98
CA GLU A 94 -14.16 -13.57 7.16
C GLU A 94 -15.01 -12.34 6.89
N SER A 95 -14.50 -11.39 6.09
CA SER A 95 -15.22 -10.17 5.72
C SER A 95 -16.35 -10.41 4.70
N SER A 96 -16.33 -11.54 3.98
CA SER A 96 -17.32 -11.90 2.95
C SER A 96 -18.16 -13.17 3.28
N PRO A 97 -18.86 -13.24 4.42
CA PRO A 97 -19.51 -14.48 4.89
C PRO A 97 -20.75 -14.89 4.09
N SER A 98 -21.45 -13.94 3.46
CA SER A 98 -22.78 -14.12 2.84
C SER A 98 -22.77 -14.27 1.31
N ARG A 99 -21.60 -14.24 0.67
CA ARG A 99 -21.52 -14.04 -0.79
C ARG A 99 -21.24 -15.30 -1.61
N LEU A 100 -21.09 -16.44 -0.94
CA LEU A 100 -21.01 -17.76 -1.58
C LEU A 100 -22.38 -18.44 -1.71
N ASP A 101 -23.47 -17.79 -1.27
CA ASP A 101 -24.82 -18.36 -1.19
C ASP A 101 -25.90 -17.56 -1.97
N LEU A 102 -25.55 -16.58 -2.80
CA LEU A 102 -26.52 -15.82 -3.60
C LEU A 102 -26.07 -15.67 -5.06
N GLU A 103 -26.65 -16.49 -5.93
CA GLU A 103 -26.90 -16.13 -7.33
C GLU A 103 -27.98 -15.01 -7.33
N ASP A 104 -27.84 -14.05 -8.24
CA ASP A 104 -28.73 -12.90 -8.51
C ASP A 104 -28.69 -11.69 -7.55
N GLY A 105 -27.85 -10.72 -7.91
CA GLY A 105 -27.91 -9.33 -7.46
C GLY A 105 -26.94 -8.44 -8.24
N ALA A 106 -27.40 -7.86 -9.35
CA ALA A 106 -26.60 -7.13 -10.35
C ALA A 106 -25.81 -5.91 -9.81
N ASP A 107 -26.15 -5.38 -8.64
CA ASP A 107 -25.54 -4.14 -8.12
C ASP A 107 -24.26 -4.36 -7.29
N HIS A 108 -23.89 -5.61 -6.99
CA HIS A 108 -22.70 -5.89 -6.18
C HIS A 108 -21.52 -6.46 -6.97
N GLU A 109 -21.69 -6.92 -8.21
CA GLU A 109 -20.65 -7.62 -8.99
C GLU A 109 -19.38 -6.79 -9.21
N SER A 110 -19.50 -5.49 -9.46
CA SER A 110 -18.35 -4.59 -9.71
C SER A 110 -17.37 -4.54 -8.52
N ALA A 111 -17.85 -4.35 -7.29
CA ALA A 111 -16.98 -4.25 -6.11
C ALA A 111 -16.24 -5.56 -5.80
N HIS A 112 -16.86 -6.71 -6.08
CA HIS A 112 -16.23 -8.02 -5.92
C HIS A 112 -15.23 -8.33 -7.02
N SER A 113 -15.55 -7.97 -8.26
CA SER A 113 -14.62 -8.08 -9.38
C SER A 113 -13.35 -7.26 -9.10
N HIS A 114 -13.49 -6.03 -8.59
CA HIS A 114 -12.34 -5.21 -8.18
C HIS A 114 -11.54 -5.83 -7.01
N ALA A 115 -12.20 -6.37 -5.98
CA ALA A 115 -11.50 -7.04 -4.88
C ALA A 115 -10.76 -8.31 -5.31
N LEU A 116 -11.35 -9.11 -6.20
CA LEU A 116 -10.69 -10.29 -6.77
C LEU A 116 -9.52 -9.93 -7.70
N SER A 117 -9.62 -8.83 -8.46
CA SER A 117 -8.50 -8.33 -9.25
C SER A 117 -7.34 -7.82 -8.36
N LEU A 118 -7.64 -7.18 -7.23
CA LEU A 118 -6.63 -6.72 -6.27
C LEU A 118 -5.94 -7.89 -5.55
N LEU A 119 -6.70 -8.94 -5.21
CA LEU A 119 -6.20 -10.12 -4.49
C LEU A 119 -5.66 -11.22 -5.41
N ALA A 120 -5.63 -11.02 -6.74
CA ALA A 120 -5.26 -12.06 -7.70
C ALA A 120 -3.88 -12.68 -7.40
N SER A 121 -2.89 -11.84 -7.10
CA SER A 121 -1.54 -12.29 -6.72
C SER A 121 -1.53 -13.10 -5.42
N ASP A 122 -2.30 -12.68 -4.41
CA ASP A 122 -2.36 -13.38 -3.12
C ASP A 122 -3.10 -14.71 -3.25
N ILE A 123 -4.12 -14.77 -4.09
CA ILE A 123 -4.88 -15.98 -4.41
C ILE A 123 -3.96 -17.01 -5.09
N ASP A 124 -3.20 -16.59 -6.09
CA ASP A 124 -2.22 -17.46 -6.78
C ASP A 124 -1.12 -17.93 -5.82
N ALA A 125 -0.61 -17.03 -4.98
CA ALA A 125 0.33 -17.37 -3.92
C ALA A 125 -0.28 -18.43 -2.99
N PHE A 126 -1.51 -18.27 -2.52
CA PHE A 126 -2.17 -19.26 -1.67
C PHE A 126 -2.36 -20.62 -2.32
N TYR A 127 -2.73 -20.69 -3.60
CA TYR A 127 -2.81 -21.96 -4.32
C TYR A 127 -1.46 -22.69 -4.33
N SER A 128 -0.34 -21.97 -4.38
CA SER A 128 1.00 -22.55 -4.27
C SER A 128 1.32 -23.08 -2.86
N ILE A 129 0.70 -22.51 -1.82
CA ILE A 129 0.92 -22.85 -0.41
C ILE A 129 0.07 -24.07 0.02
N ILE A 130 -1.05 -24.36 -0.67
CA ILE A 130 -1.97 -25.47 -0.32
C ILE A 130 -1.24 -26.79 0.01
N PRO A 131 -0.28 -27.29 -0.79
CA PRO A 131 0.43 -28.53 -0.48
C PRO A 131 1.17 -28.50 0.86
N ALA A 132 1.73 -27.35 1.24
CA ALA A 132 2.42 -27.16 2.52
C ALA A 132 1.44 -27.06 3.71
N LEU A 133 0.20 -26.60 3.48
CA LEU A 133 -0.84 -26.48 4.52
C LEU A 133 -1.49 -27.81 4.91
N VAL A 134 -1.42 -28.83 4.06
CA VAL A 134 -2.15 -30.10 4.29
C VAL A 134 -1.77 -30.74 5.62
N ILE A 135 -0.48 -30.80 5.93
CA ILE A 135 0.02 -31.50 7.13
C ILE A 135 -0.33 -30.69 8.41
N PRO A 136 0.00 -29.39 8.53
CA PRO A 136 -0.40 -28.58 9.68
C PRO A 136 -1.92 -28.58 9.91
N LEU A 137 -2.71 -28.48 8.85
CA LEU A 137 -4.16 -28.47 8.92
C LEU A 137 -4.72 -29.81 9.41
N SER A 138 -4.20 -30.93 8.93
CA SER A 138 -4.59 -32.25 9.41
C SER A 138 -4.25 -32.46 10.89
N ASN A 139 -3.09 -31.96 11.34
CA ASN A 139 -2.66 -32.06 12.73
C ASN A 139 -3.54 -31.22 13.66
N ALA A 140 -3.86 -29.98 13.27
CA ALA A 140 -4.76 -29.11 14.02
C ALA A 140 -6.17 -29.73 14.17
N LEU A 141 -6.72 -30.30 13.09
CA LEU A 141 -8.00 -31.01 13.14
C LEU A 141 -7.95 -32.26 14.02
N SER A 142 -6.85 -33.01 13.96
CA SER A 142 -6.67 -34.23 14.77
C SER A 142 -6.59 -33.89 16.26
N SER A 143 -5.83 -32.85 16.62
CA SER A 143 -5.76 -32.34 18.00
C SER A 143 -7.13 -31.90 18.50
N ALA A 144 -7.87 -31.12 17.72
CA ALA A 144 -9.21 -30.68 18.09
C ALA A 144 -10.17 -31.87 18.29
N LEU A 145 -10.04 -32.93 17.48
CA LEU A 145 -10.81 -34.16 17.66
C LEU A 145 -10.41 -34.93 18.92
N GLU A 146 -9.13 -34.98 19.26
CA GLU A 146 -8.64 -35.58 20.51
C GLU A 146 -9.16 -34.84 21.74
N ASP A 147 -9.15 -33.50 21.72
CA ASP A 147 -9.70 -32.66 22.78
C ASP A 147 -11.20 -32.90 22.97
N LEU A 148 -11.97 -32.96 21.87
CA LEU A 148 -13.40 -33.26 21.91
C LEU A 148 -13.68 -34.67 22.44
N ARG A 149 -12.85 -35.67 22.08
CA ARG A 149 -12.95 -37.03 22.62
C ARG A 149 -12.65 -37.05 24.11
N ALA A 150 -11.64 -36.32 24.57
CA ALA A 150 -11.30 -36.21 25.99
C ALA A 150 -12.47 -35.61 26.79
N ILE A 151 -13.10 -34.56 26.28
CA ILE A 151 -14.29 -33.93 26.89
C ILE A 151 -15.48 -34.90 26.92
N ALA A 152 -15.76 -35.60 25.82
CA ALA A 152 -16.88 -36.53 25.72
C ALA A 152 -16.72 -37.77 26.63
N ASN A 153 -15.48 -38.25 26.79
CA ASN A 153 -15.18 -39.41 27.63
C ASN A 153 -15.11 -39.09 29.13
N ALA A 154 -14.92 -37.82 29.52
CA ALA A 154 -14.95 -37.40 30.92
C ALA A 154 -16.32 -37.60 31.60
N GLY A 155 -17.41 -37.77 30.84
CA GLY A 155 -18.76 -38.00 31.34
C GLY A 155 -19.14 -39.48 31.55
N LYS A 156 -18.28 -40.44 31.19
CA LYS A 156 -18.52 -41.89 31.32
C LYS A 156 -17.61 -42.52 32.37
N SER A 157 -17.72 -42.12 33.64
CA SER A 157 -17.15 -42.92 34.74
C SER A 157 -18.16 -44.01 35.13
N PRO A 158 -17.83 -45.31 35.00
CA PRO A 158 -18.70 -46.40 35.42
C PRO A 158 -18.53 -46.64 36.93
N ASP A 159 -19.00 -45.71 37.76
CA ASP A 159 -18.98 -45.88 39.23
C ASP A 159 -20.41 -45.90 39.75
N CYS A 160 -21.09 -47.04 39.60
CA CYS A 160 -22.21 -47.52 40.43
C CYS A 160 -22.57 -48.95 40.00
N GLU A 161 -21.91 -49.97 40.56
CA GLU A 161 -22.52 -51.26 40.87
C GLU A 161 -21.65 -52.08 41.84
N ALA A 162 -22.29 -52.90 42.67
CA ALA A 162 -21.83 -53.31 44.00
C ALA A 162 -21.18 -54.71 44.06
N SER A 163 -20.18 -54.82 44.94
CA SER A 163 -19.83 -55.96 45.82
C SER A 163 -19.22 -57.28 45.29
N ALA A 164 -18.00 -57.55 45.79
CA ALA A 164 -17.45 -58.83 46.32
C ALA A 164 -16.63 -59.78 45.37
N PRO A 165 -15.76 -60.70 45.89
CA PRO A 165 -14.31 -60.66 45.65
C PRO A 165 -13.62 -61.99 45.21
N ALA A 166 -12.29 -61.94 44.97
CA ALA A 166 -11.27 -63.03 44.92
C ALA A 166 -11.26 -63.95 43.66
N MET A 167 -10.17 -64.53 43.13
CA MET A 167 -8.69 -64.56 43.27
C MET A 167 -8.16 -65.35 42.01
N PRO A 168 -6.84 -65.59 41.79
CA PRO A 168 -6.17 -65.56 40.48
C PRO A 168 -5.69 -66.93 39.97
N HIS A 169 -5.47 -67.10 38.64
CA HIS A 169 -4.70 -68.23 38.11
C HIS A 169 -3.92 -67.91 36.81
N THR A 170 -2.57 -67.95 36.94
CA THR A 170 -1.54 -68.62 36.10
C THR A 170 -1.41 -68.38 34.56
N SER A 171 -0.31 -67.68 34.19
CA SER A 171 0.73 -67.85 33.12
C SER A 171 0.63 -68.95 32.03
N PRO A 172 1.35 -68.92 30.85
CA PRO A 172 2.59 -68.16 30.50
C PRO A 172 2.75 -67.58 29.05
N LEU A 173 3.66 -66.58 28.93
CA LEU A 173 4.67 -66.18 27.88
C LEU A 173 4.72 -66.86 26.45
N PRO A 174 5.37 -66.29 25.39
CA PRO A 174 6.49 -65.32 25.44
C PRO A 174 6.62 -64.20 24.34
N THR A 175 7.42 -63.18 24.70
CA THR A 175 8.41 -62.40 23.90
C THR A 175 8.05 -61.61 22.63
N ARG A 176 8.26 -60.29 22.69
CA ARG A 176 9.50 -59.69 22.14
C ARG A 176 9.84 -58.36 22.82
N ALA A 177 11.11 -58.25 23.20
CA ALA A 177 11.71 -57.16 23.95
C ALA A 177 11.91 -55.90 23.11
N ARG A 178 11.73 -54.72 23.74
CA ARG A 178 12.45 -53.50 23.34
C ARG A 178 13.01 -52.82 24.58
N VAL A 179 14.33 -52.97 24.72
CA VAL A 179 15.33 -52.06 25.29
C VAL A 179 14.82 -51.02 26.29
N ARG A 180 15.10 -51.26 27.57
CA ARG A 180 15.08 -50.25 28.63
C ARG A 180 16.33 -49.37 28.50
N THR A 181 16.15 -48.10 28.16
CA THR A 181 17.07 -47.04 28.59
C THR A 181 16.55 -46.49 29.90
N SER A 182 17.32 -46.78 30.95
CA SER A 182 17.19 -46.15 32.26
C SER A 182 17.69 -44.71 32.18
N ARG A 183 16.80 -43.73 32.36
CA ARG A 183 17.09 -42.53 33.17
C ARG A 183 15.86 -41.67 33.41
N ASN A 184 15.77 -41.19 34.66
CA ASN A 184 14.96 -40.09 35.17
C ASN A 184 13.52 -40.43 35.59
N GLN A 185 13.44 -41.02 36.79
CA GLN A 185 12.35 -40.76 37.73
C GLN A 185 12.25 -39.24 37.98
N SER A 186 11.32 -38.56 37.32
CA SER A 186 10.78 -37.32 37.85
C SER A 186 9.81 -37.70 38.96
N LYS A 187 10.10 -37.23 40.18
CA LYS A 187 9.20 -37.33 41.34
C LYS A 187 7.82 -36.79 40.94
N ALA A 188 6.85 -37.68 40.75
CA ALA A 188 5.45 -37.29 40.66
C ALA A 188 5.02 -36.76 42.03
N LYS A 189 4.73 -35.45 42.10
CA LYS A 189 4.10 -34.79 43.23
C LYS A 189 2.78 -35.54 43.54
N PRO A 190 2.43 -35.83 44.81
CA PRO A 190 1.16 -36.48 45.12
C PRO A 190 0.03 -35.61 44.56
N GLN A 191 -0.69 -36.13 43.57
CA GLN A 191 -1.84 -35.44 43.00
C GLN A 191 -2.85 -35.26 44.14
N ALA A 192 -3.17 -34.00 44.46
CA ALA A 192 -4.27 -33.69 45.36
C ALA A 192 -5.54 -34.40 44.83
N PRO A 193 -6.41 -34.93 45.71
CA PRO A 193 -7.57 -35.70 45.28
C PRO A 193 -8.37 -34.87 44.29
N LEU A 194 -8.66 -35.42 43.10
CA LEU A 194 -9.30 -34.74 41.95
C LEU A 194 -10.52 -33.90 42.35
N ALA A 195 -11.26 -34.32 43.37
CA ALA A 195 -12.40 -33.59 43.93
C ALA A 195 -12.03 -32.19 44.50
N SER A 196 -10.84 -32.03 45.08
CA SER A 196 -10.35 -30.73 45.58
C SER A 196 -9.98 -29.78 44.44
N GLN A 197 -9.28 -30.29 43.42
CA GLN A 197 -8.93 -29.53 42.22
C GLN A 197 -10.18 -29.13 41.42
N LEU A 198 -11.17 -30.01 41.32
CA LEU A 198 -12.43 -29.73 40.63
C LEU A 198 -13.27 -28.69 41.40
N ARG A 199 -13.29 -28.76 42.74
CA ARG A 199 -13.96 -27.76 43.58
C ARG A 199 -13.31 -26.38 43.48
N GLU A 200 -11.99 -26.32 43.47
CA GLU A 200 -11.23 -25.09 43.26
C GLU A 200 -11.46 -24.50 41.86
N ARG A 201 -11.45 -25.34 40.81
CA ARG A 201 -11.79 -24.89 39.46
C ARG A 201 -13.24 -24.39 39.34
N LEU A 202 -14.20 -25.05 39.98
CA LEU A 202 -15.59 -24.58 40.00
C LEU A 202 -15.75 -23.26 40.76
N GLN A 203 -15.02 -23.06 41.86
CA GLN A 203 -14.99 -21.80 42.58
C GLN A 203 -14.38 -20.68 41.72
N ASN A 204 -13.27 -20.96 41.03
CA ASN A 204 -12.65 -20.01 40.11
C ASN A 204 -13.57 -19.67 38.93
N LEU A 205 -14.26 -20.65 38.34
CA LEU A 205 -15.24 -20.41 37.28
C LEU A 205 -16.41 -19.54 37.77
N ARG A 206 -16.94 -19.81 38.96
CA ARG A 206 -17.99 -18.97 39.56
C ARG A 206 -17.51 -17.56 39.84
N GLN A 207 -16.27 -17.39 40.33
CA GLN A 207 -15.69 -16.07 40.54
C GLN A 207 -15.54 -15.31 39.22
N ILE A 208 -15.11 -15.98 38.15
CA ILE A 208 -15.02 -15.38 36.81
C ILE A 208 -16.41 -14.95 36.31
N GLN A 209 -17.40 -15.84 36.41
CA GLN A 209 -18.76 -15.61 35.92
C GLN A 209 -19.50 -14.51 36.69
N LEU A 210 -19.37 -14.48 38.01
CA LEU A 210 -20.17 -13.59 38.85
C LEU A 210 -19.50 -12.24 39.12
N SER A 211 -18.17 -12.16 39.11
CA SER A 211 -17.46 -10.92 39.45
C SER A 211 -16.66 -10.33 38.29
N ARG A 212 -15.77 -11.12 37.66
CA ARG A 212 -14.85 -10.57 36.64
C ARG A 212 -15.55 -10.20 35.35
N ILE A 213 -16.41 -11.06 34.81
CA ILE A 213 -17.10 -10.80 33.53
C ILE A 213 -18.05 -9.60 33.64
N PRO A 214 -18.93 -9.51 34.66
CA PRO A 214 -19.81 -8.34 34.81
C PRO A 214 -19.03 -7.05 35.03
N ALA A 215 -17.98 -7.07 35.85
CA ALA A 215 -17.13 -5.89 36.08
C ALA A 215 -16.36 -5.48 34.81
N ALA A 216 -15.88 -6.44 34.01
CA ALA A 216 -15.25 -6.16 32.72
C ALA A 216 -16.25 -5.55 31.72
N ARG A 217 -17.47 -6.10 31.62
CA ARG A 217 -18.53 -5.55 30.77
C ARG A 217 -18.96 -4.15 31.19
N ALA A 218 -19.09 -3.89 32.50
CA ALA A 218 -19.41 -2.56 33.01
C ALA A 218 -18.30 -1.55 32.68
N ARG A 219 -17.02 -1.93 32.87
CA ARG A 219 -15.88 -1.08 32.49
C ARG A 219 -15.86 -0.81 30.99
N MET A 220 -16.08 -1.83 30.16
CA MET A 220 -16.14 -1.68 28.71
C MET A 220 -17.28 -0.75 28.27
N ALA A 221 -18.46 -0.84 28.90
CA ALA A 221 -19.58 0.05 28.62
C ALA A 221 -19.25 1.51 28.99
N ILE A 222 -18.59 1.73 30.14
CA ILE A 222 -18.16 3.07 30.57
C ILE A 222 -17.11 3.64 29.60
N THR A 223 -16.13 2.83 29.18
CA THR A 223 -15.13 3.30 28.21
C THR A 223 -15.76 3.57 26.86
N ALA A 224 -16.70 2.74 26.39
CA ALA A 224 -17.42 2.98 25.15
C ALA A 224 -18.24 4.28 25.21
N ALA A 225 -18.91 4.55 26.33
CA ALA A 225 -19.63 5.81 26.54
C ALA A 225 -18.68 7.02 26.48
N LYS A 226 -17.53 6.95 27.13
CA LYS A 226 -16.50 8.01 27.06
C LYS A 226 -15.97 8.23 25.64
N VAL A 227 -15.75 7.16 24.88
CA VAL A 227 -15.30 7.27 23.48
C VAL A 227 -16.38 7.92 22.60
N LEU A 228 -17.66 7.64 22.85
CA LEU A 228 -18.75 8.31 22.14
C LEU A 228 -18.87 9.79 22.52
N GLU A 229 -18.65 10.13 23.79
CA GLU A 229 -18.62 11.50 24.28
C GLU A 229 -17.49 12.30 23.62
N THR A 230 -16.26 11.78 23.62
CA THR A 230 -15.13 12.44 22.95
C THR A 230 -15.35 12.55 21.44
N ARG A 231 -15.95 11.53 20.80
CA ARG A 231 -16.33 11.61 19.39
C ARG A 231 -17.35 12.72 19.13
N ALA A 232 -18.34 12.90 20.01
CA ALA A 232 -19.33 13.96 19.88
C ALA A 232 -18.68 15.35 20.04
N GLU A 233 -17.74 15.51 20.96
CA GLU A 233 -16.96 16.74 21.13
C GLU A 233 -16.14 17.06 19.88
N ILE A 234 -15.43 16.08 19.33
CA ILE A 234 -14.66 16.24 18.10
C ILE A 234 -15.57 16.68 16.95
N LEU A 235 -16.72 16.02 16.77
CA LEU A 235 -17.69 16.39 15.73
C LEU A 235 -18.23 17.82 15.92
N LYS A 236 -18.47 18.25 17.16
CA LYS A 236 -18.89 19.63 17.43
C LYS A 236 -17.79 20.62 17.04
N HIS A 237 -16.54 20.34 17.39
CA HIS A 237 -15.42 21.20 17.04
C HIS A 237 -15.19 21.26 15.52
N THR A 238 -15.29 20.13 14.81
CA THR A 238 -15.12 20.11 13.36
C THR A 238 -16.22 20.89 12.65
N VAL A 239 -17.48 20.79 13.09
CA VAL A 239 -18.59 21.59 12.55
C VAL A 239 -18.33 23.08 12.76
N VAL A 240 -17.94 23.51 13.96
CA VAL A 240 -17.64 24.92 14.25
C VAL A 240 -16.47 25.43 13.40
N LEU A 241 -15.43 24.62 13.20
CA LEU A 241 -14.29 25.00 12.35
C LEU A 241 -14.72 25.13 10.88
N LEU A 242 -15.53 24.20 10.38
CA LEU A 242 -16.07 24.25 9.02
C LEU A 242 -16.96 25.48 8.83
N GLU A 243 -17.80 25.81 9.81
CA GLU A 243 -18.62 27.03 9.84
C GLU A 243 -17.79 28.31 9.90
N ARG A 244 -16.64 28.32 10.57
CA ARG A 244 -15.79 29.52 10.65
C ARG A 244 -14.95 29.72 9.39
N VAL A 245 -14.38 28.63 8.85
CA VAL A 245 -13.35 28.71 7.80
C VAL A 245 -13.94 28.59 6.40
N LYS A 246 -14.83 27.62 6.16
CA LYS A 246 -15.33 27.31 4.81
C LYS A 246 -16.73 27.86 4.57
N HIS A 247 -17.64 27.62 5.50
CA HIS A 247 -19.07 27.92 5.34
C HIS A 247 -19.54 29.17 6.10
N GLY A 248 -18.60 29.95 6.63
CA GLY A 248 -18.91 31.18 7.35
C GLY A 248 -19.52 32.23 6.47
N ALA A 249 -20.31 33.13 7.06
CA ALA A 249 -20.87 34.27 6.32
C ALA A 249 -19.74 35.09 5.67
N LEU A 250 -18.65 35.33 6.41
CA LEU A 250 -17.49 36.07 5.92
C LEU A 250 -16.72 35.30 4.84
N SER A 251 -16.44 34.00 5.02
CA SER A 251 -15.74 33.20 4.01
C SER A 251 -16.55 33.03 2.71
N ARG A 252 -17.88 32.90 2.82
CA ARG A 252 -18.77 32.88 1.65
C ARG A 252 -18.82 34.23 0.95
N ALA A 253 -18.87 35.33 1.70
CA ALA A 253 -18.84 36.68 1.13
C ALA A 253 -17.51 36.98 0.42
N THR A 254 -16.37 36.59 1.00
CA THR A 254 -15.06 36.77 0.37
C THR A 254 -14.91 35.89 -0.87
N LYS A 255 -15.37 34.64 -0.82
CA LYS A 255 -15.39 33.74 -1.99
C LYS A 255 -16.25 34.30 -3.13
N ALA A 256 -17.49 34.70 -2.84
CA ALA A 256 -18.38 35.29 -3.85
C ALA A 256 -17.79 36.60 -4.43
N LYS A 257 -17.14 37.42 -3.60
CA LYS A 257 -16.45 38.63 -4.07
C LYS A 257 -15.26 38.29 -4.97
N ALA A 258 -14.46 37.28 -4.61
CA ALA A 258 -13.34 36.83 -5.43
C ALA A 258 -13.83 36.30 -6.79
N GLU A 259 -14.87 35.46 -6.80
CA GLU A 259 -15.50 34.95 -8.02
C GLU A 259 -16.05 36.07 -8.90
N HIS A 260 -16.74 37.06 -8.31
CA HIS A 260 -17.21 38.24 -9.03
C HIS A 260 -16.05 39.01 -9.66
N LEU A 261 -14.98 39.27 -8.91
CA LEU A 261 -13.80 39.98 -9.43
C LEU A 261 -13.10 39.18 -10.54
N ALA A 262 -13.04 37.86 -10.43
CA ALA A 262 -12.48 37.00 -11.48
C ALA A 262 -13.31 37.10 -12.78
N LEU A 263 -14.63 37.05 -12.68
CA LEU A 263 -15.52 37.23 -13.85
C LEU A 263 -15.40 38.62 -14.45
N VAL A 264 -15.27 39.67 -13.62
CA VAL A 264 -15.01 41.03 -14.11
C VAL A 264 -13.68 41.10 -14.84
N ALA A 265 -12.62 40.49 -14.31
CA ALA A 265 -11.30 40.45 -14.95
C ALA A 265 -11.36 39.73 -16.31
N GLN A 266 -12.02 38.58 -16.40
CA GLN A 266 -12.26 37.87 -17.66
C GLN A 266 -13.04 38.73 -18.67
N GLY A 267 -14.06 39.45 -18.20
CA GLY A 267 -14.82 40.38 -19.04
C GLY A 267 -13.97 41.54 -19.55
N VAL A 268 -13.02 42.05 -18.75
CA VAL A 268 -12.07 43.07 -19.17
C VAL A 268 -11.07 42.51 -20.17
N GLU A 269 -10.53 41.32 -19.95
CA GLU A 269 -9.62 40.64 -20.88
C GLU A 269 -10.28 40.43 -22.24
N ALA A 270 -11.53 39.97 -22.27
CA ALA A 270 -12.30 39.83 -23.51
C ALA A 270 -12.53 41.18 -24.22
N LYS A 271 -12.76 42.27 -23.47
CA LYS A 271 -12.85 43.62 -24.07
C LYS A 271 -11.53 44.08 -24.65
N LEU A 272 -10.42 43.85 -23.93
CA LEU A 272 -9.08 44.19 -24.39
C LEU A 272 -8.70 43.40 -25.65
N SER A 273 -9.10 42.13 -25.75
CA SER A 273 -8.85 41.32 -26.95
C SER A 273 -9.63 41.85 -28.16
N ILE A 274 -10.89 42.26 -27.98
CA ILE A 274 -11.68 42.92 -29.03
C ILE A 274 -11.00 44.24 -29.44
N MET A 275 -10.66 45.11 -28.48
CA MET A 275 -9.97 46.37 -28.78
C MET A 275 -8.62 46.16 -29.49
N LYS A 276 -7.89 45.10 -29.14
CA LYS A 276 -6.66 44.71 -29.84
C LYS A 276 -6.94 44.34 -31.29
N LEU A 277 -7.99 43.56 -31.56
CA LEU A 277 -8.37 43.19 -32.92
C LEU A 277 -8.86 44.40 -33.72
N ASP A 278 -9.66 45.29 -33.10
CA ASP A 278 -10.13 46.53 -33.73
C ASP A 278 -8.96 47.44 -34.10
N THR A 279 -8.03 47.67 -33.16
CA THR A 279 -6.83 48.48 -33.42
C THR A 279 -5.93 47.82 -34.47
N ALA A 280 -5.74 46.50 -34.41
CA ALA A 280 -5.01 45.78 -35.45
C ALA A 280 -5.67 45.91 -36.83
N ALA A 281 -7.01 45.86 -36.91
CA ALA A 281 -7.74 46.08 -38.15
C ALA A 281 -7.56 47.51 -38.69
N THR A 282 -7.46 48.52 -37.80
CA THR A 282 -7.17 49.91 -38.22
C THR A 282 -5.74 50.13 -38.70
N LEU A 283 -4.76 49.46 -38.09
CA LEU A 283 -3.34 49.61 -38.44
C LEU A 283 -2.93 48.75 -39.64
N TYR A 284 -3.42 47.52 -39.70
CA TYR A 284 -3.15 46.56 -40.77
C TYR A 284 -4.26 46.58 -41.82
N THR A 285 -4.39 47.70 -42.51
CA THR A 285 -5.22 47.78 -43.70
C THR A 285 -4.65 46.84 -44.79
N PRO A 286 -5.48 46.31 -45.69
CA PRO A 286 -5.02 45.39 -46.75
C PRO A 286 -3.95 46.01 -47.64
N GLU A 287 -3.97 47.34 -47.81
CA GLU A 287 -2.96 48.09 -48.55
C GLU A 287 -1.61 48.08 -47.84
N VAL A 288 -1.60 48.29 -46.52
CA VAL A 288 -0.38 48.26 -45.69
C VAL A 288 0.20 46.85 -45.66
N VAL A 289 -0.64 45.83 -45.50
CA VAL A 289 -0.19 44.42 -45.55
C VAL A 289 0.44 44.09 -46.91
N ALA A 290 -0.21 44.46 -48.01
CA ALA A 290 0.35 44.27 -49.35
C ALA A 290 1.66 45.05 -49.57
N ALA A 291 1.81 46.25 -48.99
CA ALA A 291 3.04 47.02 -49.04
C ALA A 291 4.18 46.35 -48.25
N LEU A 292 3.88 45.83 -47.05
CA LEU A 292 4.84 45.07 -46.24
C LEU A 292 5.26 43.77 -46.94
N ASP A 293 4.34 43.07 -47.60
CA ASP A 293 4.66 41.86 -48.37
C ASP A 293 5.58 42.16 -49.55
N ARG A 294 5.34 43.25 -50.27
CA ARG A 294 6.25 43.71 -51.33
C ARG A 294 7.62 44.08 -50.78
N TYR A 295 7.69 44.77 -49.64
CA TYR A 295 8.96 45.09 -49.00
C TYR A 295 9.71 43.83 -48.54
N ARG A 296 8.99 42.82 -48.01
CA ARG A 296 9.56 41.52 -47.64
C ARG A 296 10.11 40.76 -48.84
N GLN A 297 9.40 40.79 -49.97
CA GLN A 297 9.90 40.21 -51.23
C GLN A 297 11.16 40.94 -51.71
N HIS A 298 11.14 42.27 -51.73
CA HIS A 298 12.31 43.08 -52.08
C HIS A 298 13.52 42.77 -51.19
N LEU A 299 13.34 42.66 -49.86
CA LEU A 299 14.43 42.30 -48.96
C LEU A 299 15.02 40.91 -49.28
N ARG A 300 14.17 39.93 -49.59
CA ARG A 300 14.63 38.59 -50.01
C ARG A 300 15.44 38.66 -51.30
N GLU A 301 14.93 39.33 -52.32
CA GLU A 301 15.66 39.52 -53.58
C GLU A 301 16.99 40.25 -53.36
N THR A 302 17.03 41.27 -52.50
CA THR A 302 18.28 41.97 -52.19
C THR A 302 19.28 41.07 -51.46
N ARG A 303 18.80 40.21 -50.57
CA ARG A 303 19.63 39.24 -49.87
C ARG A 303 20.21 38.22 -50.84
N GLU A 304 19.37 37.62 -51.69
CA GLU A 304 19.81 36.68 -52.73
C GLU A 304 20.87 37.32 -53.65
N ARG A 305 20.65 38.56 -54.09
CA ARG A 305 21.65 39.30 -54.89
C ARG A 305 22.96 39.55 -54.15
N LEU A 306 22.91 39.82 -52.84
CA LEU A 306 24.11 40.01 -52.03
C LEU A 306 24.84 38.68 -51.81
N GLU A 307 24.11 37.59 -51.59
CA GLU A 307 24.66 36.23 -51.48
C GLU A 307 25.30 35.79 -52.80
N GLU A 308 24.68 36.06 -53.95
CA GLU A 308 25.28 35.83 -55.26
C GLU A 308 26.56 36.64 -55.48
N LYS A 309 26.56 37.93 -55.10
CA LYS A 309 27.76 38.78 -55.17
C LYS A 309 28.85 38.27 -54.25
N GLN A 310 28.49 37.88 -53.03
CA GLN A 310 29.41 37.28 -52.07
C GLN A 310 29.99 35.98 -52.64
N GLY A 311 29.16 35.12 -53.24
CA GLY A 311 29.60 33.91 -53.93
C GLY A 311 30.62 34.20 -55.03
N LYS A 312 30.34 35.16 -55.92
CA LYS A 312 31.27 35.58 -56.97
C LYS A 312 32.59 36.15 -56.43
N VAL A 313 32.53 36.95 -55.38
CA VAL A 313 33.75 37.49 -54.72
C VAL A 313 34.55 36.36 -54.06
N LEU A 314 33.88 35.40 -53.42
CA LEU A 314 34.53 34.23 -52.82
C LEU A 314 35.14 33.31 -53.87
N GLU A 315 34.47 33.08 -55.00
CA GLU A 315 35.02 32.35 -56.15
C GLU A 315 36.24 33.08 -56.72
N GLY A 316 36.19 34.41 -56.84
CA GLY A 316 37.34 35.23 -57.22
C GLY A 316 38.51 35.11 -56.24
N LEU A 317 38.25 35.16 -54.93
CA LEU A 317 39.28 34.95 -53.90
C LEU A 317 39.89 33.55 -53.97
N LYS A 318 39.07 32.50 -54.19
CA LYS A 318 39.54 31.13 -54.42
C LYS A 318 40.38 31.00 -55.69
N ALA A 319 40.03 31.73 -56.76
CA ALA A 319 40.82 31.76 -57.98
C ALA A 319 42.20 32.42 -57.74
N TYR A 320 42.28 33.47 -56.91
CA TYR A 320 43.57 34.05 -56.49
C TYR A 320 44.38 33.10 -55.59
N GLU A 321 43.73 32.36 -54.68
CA GLU A 321 44.39 31.32 -53.87
C GLU A 321 44.94 30.16 -54.73
N GLY A 322 44.27 29.84 -55.85
CA GLY A 322 44.74 28.85 -56.82
C GLY A 322 45.93 29.33 -57.67
N VAL A 323 46.05 30.62 -57.96
CA VAL A 323 47.18 31.20 -58.74
C VAL A 323 48.49 31.19 -57.93
N ASP A 324 48.42 31.22 -56.60
CA ASP A 324 49.59 30.99 -55.73
C ASP A 324 50.04 29.51 -55.69
N SER A 325 49.22 28.58 -56.18
CA SER A 325 49.53 27.15 -56.21
C SER A 325 50.18 26.67 -57.52
N GLU A 326 50.15 27.46 -58.60
CA GLU A 326 50.74 27.10 -59.91
C GLU A 326 52.15 27.67 -60.15
N ALA A 327 52.79 28.28 -59.14
CA ALA A 327 54.16 28.75 -59.22
C ALA A 327 55.06 28.07 -58.17
N HIS A 328 55.37 26.77 -58.35
CA HIS A 328 56.71 26.20 -58.08
C HIS A 328 56.76 24.68 -58.36
N GLU A 329 57.45 24.30 -59.44
CA GLU A 329 58.13 22.99 -59.54
C GLU A 329 59.57 23.10 -58.99
N PRO A 330 60.18 21.98 -58.54
CA PRO A 330 61.25 22.00 -57.55
C PRO A 330 62.65 21.98 -58.17
N SER A 331 63.57 22.79 -57.64
CA SER A 331 65.01 22.58 -57.82
C SER A 331 65.80 23.10 -56.62
N ALA A 332 66.74 22.26 -56.18
CA ALA A 332 67.48 22.33 -54.93
C ALA A 332 68.41 23.54 -54.78
N ARG A 333 68.48 24.11 -53.57
CA ARG A 333 69.69 24.25 -52.72
C ARG A 333 69.41 25.06 -51.45
N ASN A 334 70.18 24.76 -50.41
CA ASN A 334 70.25 25.44 -49.12
C ASN A 334 70.25 26.97 -49.22
N GLU A 335 69.44 27.63 -48.39
CA GLU A 335 69.87 28.77 -47.54
C GLU A 335 68.77 29.13 -46.52
N LYS A 336 69.20 29.49 -45.32
CA LYS A 336 68.37 29.94 -44.20
C LYS A 336 67.87 31.36 -44.48
N GLU A 337 66.57 31.56 -44.68
CA GLU A 337 65.96 32.89 -44.46
C GLU A 337 64.55 32.77 -43.86
N HIS A 338 64.29 33.65 -42.90
CA HIS A 338 63.03 33.84 -42.20
C HIS A 338 61.89 34.12 -43.18
N PHE A 339 60.91 33.22 -43.25
CA PHE A 339 59.65 33.48 -43.93
C PHE A 339 58.78 34.36 -43.01
N GLU A 340 58.87 35.68 -43.18
CA GLU A 340 57.91 36.61 -42.58
C GLU A 340 56.51 36.26 -43.13
N SER A 341 55.67 35.81 -42.21
CA SER A 341 54.25 35.57 -42.42
C SER A 341 53.60 36.86 -42.91
N GLY A 342 53.29 36.91 -44.21
CA GLY A 342 52.68 38.09 -44.82
C GLY A 342 51.38 38.53 -44.11
N PRO A 343 51.09 39.84 -44.08
CA PRO A 343 49.96 40.43 -43.33
C PRO A 343 48.60 39.84 -43.70
N MET A 344 48.46 39.28 -44.91
CA MET A 344 47.29 38.57 -45.42
C MET A 344 46.87 37.36 -44.55
N ARG A 345 47.83 36.56 -44.07
CA ARG A 345 47.56 35.32 -43.33
C ARG A 345 47.10 35.62 -41.89
N GLU A 346 47.60 36.71 -41.32
CA GLU A 346 47.23 37.21 -40.00
C GLU A 346 45.80 37.80 -40.01
N ILE A 347 45.43 38.50 -41.09
CA ILE A 347 44.09 39.08 -41.28
C ILE A 347 43.03 37.98 -41.45
N ALA A 348 43.31 36.93 -42.25
CA ALA A 348 42.42 35.80 -42.42
C ALA A 348 42.17 35.03 -41.11
N ARG A 349 43.22 34.84 -40.29
CA ARG A 349 43.12 34.20 -38.96
C ARG A 349 42.27 35.04 -37.99
N ARG A 350 42.46 36.37 -38.01
CA ARG A 350 41.72 37.31 -37.14
C ARG A 350 40.24 37.42 -37.50
N ALA A 351 39.88 37.30 -38.77
CA ALA A 351 38.49 37.24 -39.24
C ALA A 351 37.77 35.95 -38.81
N HIS A 352 38.46 34.80 -38.86
CA HIS A 352 37.89 33.51 -38.41
C HIS A 352 37.61 33.48 -36.90
N VAL A 353 38.49 34.08 -36.09
CA VAL A 353 38.29 34.21 -34.64
C VAL A 353 37.11 35.13 -34.31
N LYS A 354 36.94 36.22 -35.06
CA LYS A 354 35.83 37.18 -34.86
C LYS A 354 34.45 36.58 -35.17
N ILE A 355 34.37 35.73 -36.20
CA ILE A 355 33.13 35.03 -36.58
C ILE A 355 32.77 33.97 -35.52
N ARG A 356 33.76 33.25 -34.98
CA ARG A 356 33.53 32.28 -33.90
C ARG A 356 33.07 32.95 -32.59
N SER A 357 33.58 34.15 -32.28
CA SER A 357 33.16 34.89 -31.09
C SER A 357 31.73 35.44 -31.15
N LEU A 358 31.16 35.64 -32.35
CA LEU A 358 29.78 36.13 -32.50
C LEU A 358 28.73 35.03 -32.37
N ASN A 359 29.09 33.76 -32.60
CA ASN A 359 28.15 32.63 -32.55
C ASN A 359 28.02 31.97 -31.16
N MET A 360 28.87 32.29 -30.18
CA MET A 360 28.82 31.69 -28.83
C MET A 360 28.12 32.57 -27.78
N ALA A 361 27.50 33.68 -28.18
CA ALA A 361 26.81 34.60 -27.28
C ALA A 361 25.29 34.33 -27.17
N ASP A 362 24.78 33.25 -27.77
CA ASP A 362 23.33 33.03 -27.97
C ASP A 362 22.71 31.89 -27.11
N GLU A 363 23.44 31.31 -26.16
CA GLU A 363 22.89 30.36 -25.16
C GLU A 363 22.92 30.96 -23.74
N ALA A 364 22.12 32.00 -23.52
CA ALA A 364 21.89 32.54 -22.19
C ALA A 364 20.79 31.73 -21.48
N LEU A 365 21.18 30.83 -20.56
CA LEU A 365 20.27 30.26 -19.57
C LEU A 365 19.65 31.43 -18.76
N SER A 366 18.33 31.45 -18.63
CA SER A 366 17.60 32.53 -17.97
C SER A 366 17.73 32.42 -16.44
N ILE A 367 18.84 32.92 -15.90
CA ILE A 367 19.12 32.99 -14.46
C ILE A 367 18.30 34.12 -13.83
N TYR A 368 17.65 33.84 -12.70
CA TYR A 368 16.79 34.79 -12.00
C TYR A 368 17.58 35.79 -11.15
N ASP A 369 18.61 35.31 -10.44
CA ASP A 369 19.48 36.13 -9.59
C ASP A 369 20.82 35.42 -9.34
N GLU A 370 21.81 36.18 -8.86
CA GLU A 370 23.13 35.67 -8.44
C GLU A 370 23.31 35.92 -6.94
N ILE A 371 23.53 34.86 -6.17
CA ILE A 371 23.54 34.89 -4.70
C ILE A 371 24.88 34.33 -4.19
N GLU A 372 25.50 35.03 -3.23
CA GLU A 372 26.72 34.57 -2.58
C GLU A 372 26.42 33.44 -1.58
N ILE A 373 27.31 32.44 -1.49
CA ILE A 373 27.11 31.28 -0.62
C ILE A 373 26.99 31.65 0.87
N GLU A 374 27.55 32.80 1.27
CA GLU A 374 27.43 33.34 2.64
C GLU A 374 25.99 33.71 3.04
N ASP A 375 25.16 34.05 2.05
CA ASP A 375 23.75 34.40 2.24
C ASP A 375 22.84 33.16 2.22
N MET A 376 23.39 31.97 1.93
CA MET A 376 22.66 30.71 1.94
C MET A 376 22.73 30.03 3.31
N THR A 377 21.65 29.32 3.65
CA THR A 377 21.57 28.53 4.87
C THR A 377 21.95 27.06 4.59
N PHE A 378 22.96 26.55 5.27
CA PHE A 378 23.42 25.16 5.16
C PHE A 378 22.68 24.23 6.15
N ASP A 379 22.14 23.11 5.66
CA ASP A 379 21.61 22.03 6.50
C ASP A 379 22.61 20.87 6.60
N PRO A 380 23.21 20.61 7.79
CA PRO A 380 24.22 19.58 7.95
C PRO A 380 23.69 18.15 7.86
N ASN A 381 22.39 17.92 8.05
CA ASN A 381 21.82 16.56 8.01
C ASN A 381 21.56 16.09 6.58
N LEU A 382 21.18 17.03 5.71
CA LEU A 382 20.86 16.78 4.31
C LEU A 382 22.01 17.15 3.38
N GLN A 383 23.03 17.87 3.88
CA GLN A 383 24.18 18.37 3.13
C GLN A 383 23.77 19.27 1.94
N ILE A 384 22.77 20.12 2.14
CA ILE A 384 22.18 21.01 1.12
C ILE A 384 22.24 22.46 1.59
N TYR A 385 22.57 23.37 0.66
CA TYR A 385 22.39 24.82 0.83
C TYR A 385 21.02 25.24 0.32
N HIS A 386 20.33 26.09 1.10
CA HIS A 386 19.02 26.60 0.71
C HIS A 386 18.86 28.10 0.89
N TYR A 387 18.06 28.71 0.00
CA TYR A 387 17.76 30.15 -0.03
C TYR A 387 16.25 30.40 -0.28
N PRO A 388 15.61 31.40 0.37
CA PRO A 388 14.18 31.65 0.20
C PRO A 388 13.79 32.08 -1.21
N CYS A 389 12.81 31.40 -1.81
CA CYS A 389 12.29 31.71 -3.14
C CYS A 389 11.03 32.60 -3.08
N PRO A 390 10.83 33.57 -4.00
CA PRO A 390 9.65 34.44 -4.02
C PRO A 390 8.31 33.69 -4.19
N CYS A 391 8.32 32.43 -4.61
CA CYS A 391 7.10 31.60 -4.67
C CYS A 391 6.65 31.06 -3.30
N GLY A 392 7.45 31.22 -2.25
CA GLY A 392 7.18 30.73 -0.89
C GLY A 392 7.86 29.40 -0.54
N ASP A 393 8.55 28.79 -1.51
CA ASP A 393 9.40 27.62 -1.32
C ASP A 393 10.89 28.02 -1.21
N ARG A 394 11.83 27.09 -1.39
CA ARG A 394 13.28 27.34 -1.30
C ARG A 394 14.00 26.92 -2.57
N PHE A 395 15.10 27.61 -2.89
CA PHE A 395 16.11 27.11 -3.81
C PHE A 395 17.00 26.13 -3.05
N GLU A 396 17.40 25.03 -3.68
CA GLU A 396 18.21 23.98 -3.06
C GLU A 396 19.35 23.56 -4.00
N ILE A 397 20.54 23.32 -3.44
CA ILE A 397 21.71 22.75 -4.13
C ILE A 397 22.54 21.91 -3.15
N ALA A 398 22.99 20.72 -3.57
CA ALA A 398 23.81 19.86 -2.70
C ALA A 398 25.25 20.35 -2.61
N ILE A 399 25.92 20.07 -1.49
CA ILE A 399 27.33 20.40 -1.32
C ILE A 399 28.24 19.63 -2.30
N ASP A 400 27.85 18.40 -2.66
CA ASP A 400 28.61 17.57 -3.59
C ASP A 400 28.57 18.16 -5.00
N ASP A 401 27.40 18.66 -5.43
CA ASP A 401 27.23 19.33 -6.73
C ASP A 401 28.07 20.62 -6.80
N LEU A 402 28.12 21.41 -5.72
CA LEU A 402 28.99 22.58 -5.61
C LEU A 402 30.48 22.22 -5.69
N ARG A 403 30.90 21.06 -5.14
CA ARG A 403 32.28 20.57 -5.23
C ARG A 403 32.63 20.09 -6.64
N ASP A 404 31.64 19.58 -7.37
CA ASP A 404 31.77 19.16 -8.77
C ASP A 404 31.74 20.33 -9.76
N GLY A 405 31.49 21.56 -9.27
CA GLY A 405 31.54 22.80 -10.03
C GLY A 405 30.20 23.23 -10.63
N GLU A 406 29.09 22.65 -10.15
CA GLU A 406 27.74 23.08 -10.52
C GLU A 406 27.32 24.28 -9.65
N ASP A 407 27.00 25.39 -10.30
CA ASP A 407 26.72 26.69 -9.66
C ASP A 407 25.24 27.11 -9.78
N ILE A 408 24.33 26.19 -10.14
CA ILE A 408 22.92 26.49 -10.39
C ILE A 408 22.03 25.83 -9.33
N ALA A 409 21.40 26.63 -8.47
CA ALA A 409 20.39 26.14 -7.52
C ALA A 409 18.98 26.28 -8.09
N VAL A 410 18.17 25.23 -7.93
CA VAL A 410 16.83 25.12 -8.54
C VAL A 410 15.76 25.11 -7.47
N CYS A 411 14.64 25.80 -7.73
CA CYS A 411 13.46 25.72 -6.88
C CYS A 411 12.47 24.65 -7.39
N PRO A 412 12.12 23.63 -6.58
CA PRO A 412 11.25 22.53 -7.00
C PRO A 412 9.80 22.98 -7.26
N SER A 413 9.35 24.09 -6.66
CA SER A 413 7.98 24.58 -6.82
C SER A 413 7.74 25.47 -8.05
N CYS A 414 8.74 26.23 -8.52
CA CYS A 414 8.53 27.25 -9.55
C CYS A 414 9.52 27.20 -10.71
N SER A 415 10.44 26.24 -10.74
CA SER A 415 11.46 26.05 -11.79
C SER A 415 12.39 27.25 -12.04
N LEU A 416 12.35 28.27 -11.16
CA LEU A 416 13.34 29.34 -11.17
C LEU A 416 14.72 28.77 -10.83
N MET A 417 15.74 29.37 -11.41
CA MET A 417 17.14 29.00 -11.24
C MET A 417 17.92 30.24 -10.80
N ILE A 418 18.74 30.09 -9.77
CA ILE A 418 19.66 31.12 -9.30
C ILE A 418 21.10 30.63 -9.45
N ARG A 419 22.04 31.55 -9.59
CA ARG A 419 23.47 31.23 -9.64
C ARG A 419 24.10 31.43 -8.27
N VAL A 420 24.84 30.44 -7.79
CA VAL A 420 25.54 30.50 -6.50
C VAL A 420 26.99 30.88 -6.72
N ILE A 421 27.42 31.99 -6.12
CA ILE A 421 28.81 32.44 -6.14
C ILE A 421 29.51 31.87 -4.90
N PHE A 422 30.52 31.02 -5.10
CA PHE A 422 31.25 30.35 -4.02
C PHE A 422 32.74 30.21 -4.32
N GLU A 423 33.57 30.16 -3.28
CA GLU A 423 34.94 29.64 -3.37
C GLU A 423 35.04 28.25 -2.72
N VAL A 424 35.92 27.39 -3.24
CA VAL A 424 36.13 26.02 -2.72
C VAL A 424 36.60 26.02 -1.25
N SER A 425 37.11 27.15 -0.78
CA SER A 425 37.55 27.34 0.62
C SER A 425 36.40 27.53 1.61
N ASP A 426 35.22 27.96 1.13
CA ASP A 426 34.06 28.31 1.97
C ASP A 426 33.17 27.10 2.26
N LEU A 427 33.41 25.99 1.56
CA LEU A 427 32.68 24.74 1.74
C LEU A 427 33.23 23.95 2.95
N PRO A 428 32.36 23.39 3.81
CA PRO A 428 32.76 22.46 4.86
C PRO A 428 33.60 21.30 4.29
N LYS A 429 34.72 20.96 4.94
CA LYS A 429 35.58 19.82 4.57
C LYS A 429 35.03 18.52 5.16
N ASP A 430 35.07 17.43 4.40
CA ASP A 430 34.67 16.11 4.88
C ASP A 430 35.70 15.54 5.87
N ASP A 431 35.46 15.74 7.16
CA ASP A 431 36.12 14.95 8.20
C ASP A 431 35.38 13.61 8.38
N ASN A 432 35.38 12.74 7.36
CA ASN A 432 34.98 11.34 7.54
C ASN A 432 35.54 10.42 6.45
N GLN A 433 36.68 9.82 6.77
CA GLN A 433 37.17 8.61 6.13
C GLN A 433 36.88 7.43 7.08
N PRO A 434 35.91 6.53 6.80
CA PRO A 434 35.78 5.30 7.58
C PRO A 434 36.72 4.23 7.02
N ALA A 435 37.58 3.75 7.90
CA ALA A 435 38.45 2.61 7.70
C ALA A 435 37.67 1.35 7.30
N ALA A 436 38.22 0.62 6.33
CA ALA A 436 37.86 -0.77 6.06
C ALA A 436 38.13 -1.62 7.32
N GLY A 437 37.08 -2.05 8.00
CA GLY A 437 37.13 -2.91 9.18
C GLY A 437 36.03 -3.97 9.10
N ALA A 438 36.45 -5.21 8.86
CA ALA A 438 35.63 -6.40 8.69
C ALA A 438 34.67 -6.66 9.86
N VAL A 439 33.41 -6.98 9.55
CA VAL A 439 32.47 -7.59 10.51
C VAL A 439 32.43 -9.09 10.26
N SER A 440 32.97 -9.84 11.21
CA SER A 440 32.93 -11.29 11.30
C SER A 440 31.52 -11.81 11.53
N VAL A 441 31.12 -12.79 10.71
CA VAL A 441 30.00 -13.71 10.93
C VAL A 441 30.31 -14.59 12.14
N GLN A 442 29.40 -14.66 13.11
CA GLN A 442 29.29 -15.82 13.99
C GLN A 442 27.83 -16.22 14.20
N ALA A 443 27.67 -17.54 14.18
CA ALA A 443 26.47 -18.35 14.26
C ALA A 443 25.94 -18.51 15.69
#